data_AF-A0A7C6B119-F1
#
_entry.id   AF-A0A7C6B119-F1
#
_cell.length_a   1.000
_cell.length_b   1.000
_cell.length_c   1.000
_cell.angle_alpha   90.00
_cell.angle_beta   90.00
_cell.angle_gamma   90.00
#
_symmetry.space_group_name_H-M   'P 1'
#
loop_
_entity.id
_entity.type
_entity.pdbx_description
1 polymer ?
#
loop_
_entity_poly.entity_id
_entity_poly.type
_entity_poly.pdbx_seq_one_letter_code
_entity_poly.pdbx_strand_id
1 'polypeptide(L)' 'MQKNTKTPNAESVRPVVGILMGSDSDWQHVKPAVSVLHEFNVPFEIHVM' A
#
# COMPACT_ATOMS: atom_id res chain seq x y z
N MET A 1 14.62 -8.81 33.95
CA MET A 1 15.22 -7.52 33.57
C MET A 1 15.46 -7.52 32.07
N GLN A 2 15.29 -6.37 31.42
CA GLN A 2 15.35 -6.09 29.97
C GLN A 2 14.02 -6.19 29.20
N LYS A 3 13.32 -5.07 29.35
CA LYS A 3 12.39 -4.39 28.44
C LYS A 3 12.49 -4.84 26.97
N ASN A 4 11.39 -5.30 26.40
CA ASN A 4 11.13 -5.08 24.97
C ASN A 4 9.82 -4.31 24.82
N THR A 5 9.95 -2.99 24.99
CA THR A 5 8.93 -2.00 24.70
C THR A 5 8.77 -1.91 23.18
N LYS A 6 7.75 -2.54 22.62
CA LYS A 6 7.28 -2.19 21.28
C LYS A 6 5.75 -2.12 21.25
N THR A 7 5.23 -1.17 22.00
CA THR A 7 3.98 -0.51 21.62
C THR A 7 4.42 0.83 21.04
N PRO A 8 4.12 1.08 19.76
CA PRO A 8 3.06 2.03 19.52
C PRO A 8 1.89 1.31 18.87
N ASN A 9 0.74 1.47 19.51
CA ASN A 9 -0.57 1.26 18.97
C ASN A 9 -0.76 2.25 17.80
N ALA A 10 -0.15 1.93 16.67
CA ALA A 10 -0.50 2.45 15.37
C ALA A 10 -0.86 1.20 14.60
N GLU A 11 -2.15 0.95 14.41
CA GLU A 11 -2.55 0.07 13.31
C GLU A 11 -2.09 0.76 12.03
N SER A 12 -0.80 0.57 11.70
CA SER A 12 -0.24 0.95 10.41
C SER A 12 -1.15 0.30 9.40
N VAL A 13 -1.89 1.14 8.69
CA VAL A 13 -2.92 0.71 7.77
C VAL A 13 -2.29 -0.31 6.82
N ARG A 14 -2.55 -1.60 7.06
CA ARG A 14 -1.87 -2.66 6.33
C ARG A 14 -2.45 -2.66 4.93
N PRO A 15 -1.62 -2.61 3.88
CA PRO A 15 -2.14 -2.71 2.53
C PRO A 15 -2.91 -4.02 2.40
N VAL A 16 -4.14 -3.92 1.91
CA VAL A 16 -5.01 -5.09 1.62
C VAL A 16 -5.06 -5.38 0.13
N VAL A 17 -4.53 -4.46 -0.69
CA VAL A 17 -4.36 -4.61 -2.13
C VAL A 17 -2.90 -4.36 -2.49
N GLY A 18 -2.29 -5.28 -3.24
CA GLY A 18 -0.99 -5.09 -3.86
C GLY A 18 -1.16 -4.92 -5.37
N ILE A 19 -0.56 -3.88 -5.94
CA ILE A 19 -0.54 -3.62 -7.38
C ILE A 19 0.87 -3.87 -7.89
N LEU A 20 1.04 -4.86 -8.78
CA LEU A 20 2.29 -5.14 -9.45
C LEU A 20 2.22 -4.67 -10.90
N MET A 21 3.30 -4.02 -11.36
CA MET A 21 3.45 -3.63 -12.75
C MET A 21 4.82 -4.04 -13.29
N GLY A 22 4.90 -4.30 -14.60
CA GLY A 22 6.14 -4.79 -15.23
C GLY A 22 7.12 -3.67 -15.58
N SER A 23 6.65 -2.42 -15.64
CA SER A 23 7.48 -1.23 -15.82
C SER A 23 6.71 0.03 -15.45
N ASP A 24 7.40 1.17 -15.29
CA ASP A 24 6.76 2.48 -15.11
C ASP A 24 5.81 2.86 -16.26
N SER A 25 5.99 2.27 -17.46
CA SER A 25 5.12 2.54 -18.62
C SER A 25 3.69 2.04 -18.42
N ASP A 26 3.48 1.07 -17.52
CA ASP A 26 2.17 0.56 -17.13
C ASP A 26 1.39 1.54 -16.24
N TRP A 27 2.03 2.60 -15.71
CA TRP A 27 1.40 3.54 -14.79
C TRP A 27 0.11 4.17 -15.34
N GLN A 28 0.08 4.45 -16.65
CA GLN A 28 -1.13 5.01 -17.30
C GLN A 28 -2.34 4.07 -17.17
N HIS A 29 -2.11 2.75 -17.15
CA HIS A 29 -3.14 1.74 -16.96
C HIS A 29 -3.48 1.49 -15.49
N VAL A 30 -2.50 1.64 -14.59
CA VAL A 30 -2.66 1.43 -13.14
C VAL A 30 -3.32 2.61 -12.42
N LYS A 31 -3.04 3.83 -12.86
CA LYS A 31 -3.49 5.08 -12.22
C LYS A 31 -5.00 5.12 -11.93
N PRO A 32 -5.91 4.70 -12.83
CA PRO A 32 -7.35 4.66 -12.53
C PRO A 32 -7.70 3.76 -11.35
N ALA A 33 -7.06 2.60 -11.21
CA ALA A 33 -7.29 1.70 -10.08
C ALA A 33 -6.84 2.33 -8.75
N VAL A 34 -5.68 2.99 -8.75
CA VAL A 34 -5.16 3.74 -7.59
C VAL A 34 -6.11 4.86 -7.17
N SER A 35 -6.67 5.60 -8.14
CA SER A 35 -7.64 6.68 -7.85
C SER A 35 -8.89 6.15 -7.15
N VAL A 36 -9.44 5.02 -7.61
CA VAL A 36 -10.60 4.39 -6.96
C VAL A 36 -10.24 3.91 -5.55
N LEU A 37 -9.13 3.20 -5.38
CA LEU A 37 -8.71 2.73 -4.05
C LEU A 37 -8.54 3.89 -3.06
N HIS A 38 -7.98 5.01 -3.51
CA HIS A 38 -7.86 6.22 -2.70
C HIS A 38 -9.23 6.83 -2.35
N GLU A 39 -10.16 6.92 -3.30
CA GLU A 39 -11.53 7.44 -3.07
C GLU A 39 -12.27 6.65 -1.98
N PHE A 40 -12.12 5.32 -1.98
CA PHE A 40 -12.74 4.45 -1.00
C PHE A 40 -11.93 4.28 0.29
N ASN A 41 -10.81 4.99 0.46
CA ASN A 41 -9.87 4.83 1.57
C ASN A 41 -9.39 3.37 1.74
N VAL A 42 -9.28 2.63 0.63
CA VAL A 42 -8.76 1.26 0.63
C VAL A 42 -7.23 1.32 0.71
N PRO A 43 -6.60 0.64 1.67
CA PRO A 43 -5.15 0.62 1.78
C PRO A 43 -4.51 -0.23 0.68
N PHE A 44 -3.53 0.33 -0.02
CA PHE A 44 -2.82 -0.38 -1.10
C PHE A 44 -1.32 -0.08 -1.12
N GLU A 45 -0.58 -0.97 -1.77
CA GLU A 45 0.84 -0.81 -2.09
C GLU A 45 1.08 -1.05 -3.58
N ILE A 46 2.13 -0.43 -4.12
CA ILE A 46 2.48 -0.51 -5.53
C ILE A 46 3.93 -0.98 -5.64
N HIS A 47 4.19 -1.98 -6.47
CA HIS A 47 5.51 -2.51 -6.77
C HIS A 47 5.73 -2.57 -8.28
N VAL A 48 6.93 -2.17 -8.71
CA VAL A 48 7.43 -2.35 -10.08
C VAL A 48 8.41 -3.52 -10.05
N MET A 49 8.22 -4.50 -10.92
CA MET A 49 9.15 -5.64 -11.07
C MET A 49 10.28 -5.35 -12.07
#